data_AF-G0HS31-F1
#
_entry.id   AF-G0HS31-F1
#
_cell.length_a   1.000
_cell.length_b   1.000
_cell.length_c   1.000
_cell.angle_alpha   90.00
_cell.angle_beta   90.00
_cell.angle_gamma   90.00
#
_symmetry.space_group_name_H-M   'P 1'
#
loop_
_entity.id
_entity.type
_entity.pdbx_description
1 polymer ?
#
loop_
_entity_poly.entity_id
_entity_poly.type
_entity_poly.pdbx_seq_one_letter_code
_entity_poly.pdbx_strand_id
1 'polypeptide(L)'
;MTAVRSLALVALAAVVALAGCGAFFGGGDSTESKATITPADVPTEDAKAVEPAAGGREYWGNVSVDTNRSAVTQPRVLELRPNCERPPGLVVHIQVLALQNNDPATNEGINTTWQFASPSNRGLTGPYSNFVRTIRSGFEPLLNATGVRYGPLDRDGDTASQPVTVVDGNGTTTSYQWTVEKQSDAPYEGCWMTAGVAPA
;
A
#
# COMPACT_ATOMS: atom_id res chain seq x y z
N MET A 1 29.00 7.01 -49.74
CA MET A 1 30.25 6.77 -49.00
C MET A 1 29.85 6.54 -47.55
N THR A 2 29.48 5.31 -47.15
CA THR A 2 30.30 4.32 -46.39
C THR A 2 30.89 4.92 -45.09
N ALA A 3 30.76 4.34 -43.90
CA ALA A 3 30.75 2.91 -43.57
C ALA A 3 30.04 2.59 -42.23
N VAL A 4 29.50 1.37 -42.20
CA VAL A 4 29.12 0.54 -41.04
C VAL A 4 30.38 0.05 -40.33
N ARG A 5 30.35 -0.20 -39.01
CA ARG A 5 31.12 -1.29 -38.39
C ARG A 5 30.56 -1.77 -37.05
N SER A 6 30.71 -3.08 -36.85
CA SER A 6 29.96 -3.97 -35.97
C SER A 6 30.79 -4.46 -34.76
N LEU A 7 30.07 -4.82 -33.68
CA LEU A 7 30.25 -5.93 -32.72
C LEU A 7 31.62 -6.25 -32.09
N ALA A 8 31.63 -6.39 -30.75
CA ALA A 8 32.27 -7.51 -30.05
C ALA A 8 31.67 -7.73 -28.63
N LEU A 9 31.07 -8.90 -28.41
CA LEU A 9 30.75 -9.48 -27.10
C LEU A 9 32.02 -10.03 -26.44
N VAL A 10 32.16 -9.90 -25.12
CA VAL A 10 32.97 -10.83 -24.31
C VAL A 10 32.22 -11.12 -23.02
N ALA A 11 31.67 -12.33 -22.94
CA ALA A 11 31.22 -12.97 -21.71
C ALA A 11 32.41 -13.71 -21.09
N LEU A 12 32.64 -13.55 -19.78
CA LEU A 12 33.59 -14.37 -19.04
C LEU A 12 32.86 -15.01 -17.85
N ALA A 13 32.54 -16.30 -18.00
CA ALA A 13 32.11 -17.18 -16.92
C ALA A 13 33.35 -17.91 -16.38
N ALA A 14 33.52 -17.93 -15.06
CA ALA A 14 34.50 -18.78 -14.39
C ALA A 14 33.78 -19.69 -13.39
N VAL A 15 33.65 -20.96 -13.78
CA VAL A 15 33.22 -22.07 -12.93
C VAL A 15 34.48 -22.72 -12.38
N VAL A 16 34.57 -22.85 -11.05
CA VAL A 16 35.54 -23.75 -10.40
C VAL A 16 34.74 -24.68 -9.49
N ALA A 17 34.78 -25.97 -9.84
CA ALA A 17 34.31 -27.10 -9.05
C ALA A 17 35.53 -27.97 -8.68
N LEU A 18 35.27 -28.93 -7.76
CA LEU A 18 36.15 -29.97 -7.18
C LEU A 18 36.68 -29.59 -5.80
N ALA A 19 36.67 -30.43 -4.77
CA ALA A 19 36.13 -31.77 -4.51
C ALA A 19 36.34 -32.03 -3.00
N GLY A 20 35.60 -32.96 -2.40
CA GLY A 20 36.06 -33.59 -1.15
C GLY A 20 34.96 -34.10 -0.23
N CYS A 21 34.67 -35.40 -0.35
CA CYS A 21 33.83 -36.17 0.57
C CYS A 21 34.54 -36.43 1.91
N GLY A 22 33.78 -36.58 3.00
CA GLY A 22 34.26 -37.23 4.23
C GLY A 22 33.43 -36.89 5.46
N ALA A 23 32.45 -37.74 5.78
CA ALA A 23 31.73 -37.71 7.04
C ALA A 23 32.62 -38.27 8.18
N PHE A 24 32.61 -37.64 9.36
CA PHE A 24 32.94 -38.32 10.60
C PHE A 24 32.26 -37.62 11.79
N PHE A 25 31.47 -38.39 12.53
CA PHE A 25 30.80 -38.00 13.76
C PHE A 25 31.80 -37.89 14.92
N GLY A 26 31.61 -36.91 15.81
CA GLY A 26 32.34 -36.82 17.07
C GLY A 26 31.75 -35.72 17.95
N GLY A 27 31.09 -36.12 19.04
CA GLY A 27 30.38 -35.24 19.97
C GLY A 27 31.30 -34.37 20.82
N GLY A 28 30.73 -33.27 21.32
CA GLY A 28 31.33 -32.37 22.29
C GLY A 28 30.24 -31.49 22.90
N ASP A 29 30.17 -31.53 24.21
CA ASP A 29 29.10 -31.10 25.10
C ASP A 29 28.95 -29.56 25.17
N SER A 30 27.74 -29.18 25.61
CA SER A 30 27.23 -27.91 26.17
C SER A 30 28.25 -26.83 26.61
N THR A 31 28.02 -25.51 26.62
CA THR A 31 26.81 -24.69 26.74
C THR A 31 27.26 -23.23 26.58
N GLU A 32 26.61 -22.42 25.73
CA GLU A 32 26.51 -20.98 26.02
C GLU A 32 25.22 -20.40 25.41
N SER A 33 24.44 -19.76 26.27
CA SER A 33 23.02 -19.47 26.12
C SER A 33 22.68 -18.50 25.00
N LYS A 34 22.02 -19.00 23.96
CA LYS A 34 21.19 -18.17 23.07
C LYS A 34 19.78 -18.18 23.63
N ALA A 35 19.32 -17.03 24.14
CA ALA A 35 17.93 -16.85 24.53
C ALA A 35 17.02 -17.08 23.29
N THR A 36 16.41 -18.25 23.24
CA THR A 36 15.40 -18.61 22.24
C THR A 36 14.11 -17.89 22.61
N ILE A 37 13.65 -16.99 21.74
CA ILE A 37 12.29 -16.47 21.81
C ILE A 37 11.37 -17.62 21.43
N THR A 38 10.71 -18.21 22.42
CA THR A 38 9.69 -19.25 22.20
C THR A 38 8.43 -18.59 21.65
N PRO A 39 7.90 -19.01 20.49
CA PRO A 39 6.58 -18.61 20.04
C PRO A 39 5.51 -19.05 21.06
N ALA A 40 4.53 -18.21 21.33
CA ALA A 40 3.42 -18.58 22.21
C ALA A 40 2.63 -19.77 21.63
N ASP A 41 2.22 -20.69 22.50
CA ASP A 41 1.41 -21.85 22.12
C ASP A 41 0.07 -21.41 21.53
N VAL A 42 -0.22 -21.86 20.30
CA VAL A 42 -1.52 -21.69 19.65
C VAL A 42 -2.47 -22.73 20.25
N PRO A 43 -3.61 -22.34 20.83
CA PRO A 43 -4.59 -23.31 21.31
C PRO A 43 -5.13 -24.15 20.15
N THR A 44 -4.80 -25.45 20.14
CA THR A 44 -5.42 -26.43 19.26
C THR A 44 -6.68 -26.96 19.91
N GLU A 45 -7.78 -26.23 19.80
CA GLU A 45 -9.11 -26.84 19.98
C GLU A 45 -9.47 -27.60 18.71
N ASP A 46 -9.82 -28.88 18.88
CA ASP A 46 -10.16 -29.79 17.79
C ASP A 46 -11.23 -29.20 16.88
N ALA A 47 -10.89 -29.00 15.61
CA ALA A 47 -11.80 -28.52 14.59
C ALA A 47 -12.96 -29.51 14.41
N LYS A 48 -14.11 -29.23 15.04
CA LYS A 48 -15.37 -29.82 14.59
C LYS A 48 -15.63 -29.35 13.16
N ALA A 49 -15.70 -30.32 12.24
CA ALA A 49 -16.03 -30.09 10.85
C ALA A 49 -17.38 -29.36 10.74
N VAL A 50 -17.33 -28.09 10.34
CA VAL A 50 -18.50 -27.36 9.85
C VAL A 50 -18.64 -27.73 8.38
N GLU A 51 -19.78 -28.32 8.01
CA GLU A 51 -20.11 -28.65 6.63
C GLU A 51 -20.01 -27.40 5.73
N PRO A 52 -19.48 -27.51 4.50
CA PRO A 52 -19.34 -26.36 3.63
C PRO A 52 -20.73 -25.91 3.15
N ALA A 53 -21.19 -24.76 3.64
CA ALA A 53 -22.30 -24.06 3.01
C ALA A 53 -21.96 -23.79 1.54
N ALA A 54 -22.79 -24.31 0.64
CA ALA A 54 -22.69 -24.11 -0.79
C ALA A 54 -22.92 -22.63 -1.12
N GLY A 55 -21.87 -21.93 -1.53
CA GLY A 55 -21.92 -20.55 -1.98
C GLY A 55 -20.51 -19.98 -2.12
N GLY A 56 -20.19 -19.42 -3.28
CA GLY A 56 -18.89 -18.81 -3.57
C GLY A 56 -18.51 -17.80 -2.49
N ARG A 57 -17.35 -18.03 -1.87
CA ARG A 57 -16.83 -17.23 -0.77
C ARG A 57 -16.27 -15.92 -1.31
N GLU A 58 -17.08 -14.86 -1.35
CA GLU A 58 -16.51 -13.52 -1.39
C GLU A 58 -15.85 -13.25 -0.03
N TYR A 59 -14.54 -13.00 -0.06
CA TYR A 59 -13.72 -12.77 1.12
C TYR A 59 -14.05 -11.39 1.72
N TRP A 60 -15.17 -11.31 2.44
CA TRP A 60 -15.47 -10.19 3.32
C TRP A 60 -15.56 -10.72 4.75
N GLY A 61 -14.52 -10.41 5.53
CA GLY A 61 -14.61 -10.49 6.98
C GLY A 61 -15.70 -9.54 7.46
N ASN A 62 -16.70 -10.10 8.10
CA ASN A 62 -17.70 -9.41 8.90
C ASN A 62 -17.03 -8.77 10.12
N VAL A 63 -16.34 -7.66 9.91
CA VAL A 63 -15.99 -6.75 11.01
C VAL A 63 -17.21 -5.90 11.28
N SER A 64 -18.02 -6.32 12.25
CA SER A 64 -18.96 -5.43 12.91
C SER A 64 -18.13 -4.32 13.57
N VAL A 65 -18.23 -3.11 13.04
CA VAL A 65 -17.56 -1.95 13.61
C VAL A 65 -18.37 -1.52 14.83
N ASP A 66 -17.96 -2.00 16.00
CA ASP A 66 -18.45 -1.44 17.25
C ASP A 66 -18.13 0.07 17.28
N THR A 67 -19.10 0.88 17.69
CA THR A 67 -18.99 2.35 17.77
C THR A 67 -17.88 2.84 18.70
N ASN A 68 -17.26 1.96 19.48
CA ASN A 68 -16.06 2.22 20.26
C ASN A 68 -14.80 1.81 19.46
N ARG A 69 -14.65 2.46 18.31
CA ARG A 69 -13.65 2.16 17.29
C ARG A 69 -12.25 2.26 17.88
N SER A 70 -11.41 1.28 17.52
CA SER A 70 -9.97 1.25 17.81
C SER A 70 -9.29 2.60 17.55
N ALA A 71 -9.11 3.41 18.60
CA ALA A 71 -8.30 4.62 18.59
C ALA A 71 -6.81 4.34 18.32
N VAL A 72 -6.41 3.09 18.11
CA VAL A 72 -5.01 2.66 17.94
C VAL A 72 -4.56 2.69 16.48
N THR A 73 -5.46 2.53 15.50
CA THR A 73 -5.12 2.46 14.07
C THR A 73 -5.35 3.80 13.34
N GLN A 74 -6.36 4.56 13.76
CA GLN A 74 -6.78 5.79 13.07
C GLN A 74 -5.83 6.99 13.24
N PRO A 75 -5.20 7.24 14.41
CA PRO A 75 -4.21 8.31 14.52
C PRO A 75 -2.98 8.04 13.65
N ARG A 76 -2.62 6.76 13.48
CA ARG A 76 -1.37 6.38 12.79
C ARG A 76 -1.40 6.71 11.30
N VAL A 77 -2.55 6.59 10.63
CA VAL A 77 -2.64 6.87 9.19
C VAL A 77 -2.36 8.34 8.88
N LEU A 78 -2.79 9.24 9.76
CA LEU A 78 -2.66 10.70 9.62
C LEU A 78 -1.20 11.19 9.81
N GLU A 79 -0.39 10.36 10.45
CA GLU A 79 1.04 10.61 10.65
C GLU A 79 1.90 10.04 9.52
N LEU A 80 1.33 9.21 8.63
CA LEU A 80 2.09 8.61 7.55
C LEU A 80 2.58 9.67 6.55
N ARG A 81 3.77 9.42 6.03
CA ARG A 81 4.43 10.23 5.01
C ARG A 81 4.84 9.35 3.83
N PRO A 82 5.05 9.96 2.64
CA PRO A 82 5.65 9.26 1.52
C PRO A 82 6.97 8.61 1.95
N ASN A 83 7.16 7.35 1.56
CA ASN A 83 8.44 6.69 1.58
C ASN A 83 8.49 5.72 0.40
N CYS A 84 9.70 5.41 -0.07
CA CYS A 84 9.84 4.71 -1.34
C CYS A 84 9.69 3.18 -1.22
N GLU A 85 9.52 2.66 -0.01
CA GLU A 85 9.21 1.25 0.25
C GLU A 85 7.71 0.95 0.14
N ARG A 86 6.84 1.98 0.15
CA ARG A 86 5.39 1.81 0.04
C ARG A 86 5.00 1.39 -1.38
N PRO A 87 4.29 0.26 -1.55
CA PRO A 87 3.75 -0.12 -2.85
C PRO A 87 2.58 0.80 -3.27
N PRO A 88 2.26 0.88 -4.57
CA PRO A 88 1.27 1.83 -5.10
C PRO A 88 -0.12 1.67 -4.47
N GLY A 89 -0.61 0.43 -4.32
CA GLY A 89 -1.90 0.18 -3.66
C GLY A 89 -1.95 0.68 -2.22
N LEU A 90 -0.85 0.56 -1.46
CA LEU A 90 -0.80 1.08 -0.09
C LEU A 90 -0.87 2.61 -0.06
N VAL A 91 -0.26 3.30 -1.04
CA VAL A 91 -0.38 4.76 -1.18
C VAL A 91 -1.83 5.18 -1.39
N VAL A 92 -2.59 4.47 -2.23
CA VAL A 92 -4.03 4.74 -2.42
C VAL A 92 -4.79 4.52 -1.10
N HIS A 93 -4.61 3.38 -0.45
CA HIS A 93 -5.32 3.03 0.78
C HIS A 93 -5.06 4.01 1.92
N ILE A 94 -3.81 4.49 2.07
CA ILE A 94 -3.46 5.50 3.10
C ILE A 94 -4.27 6.77 2.89
N GLN A 95 -4.34 7.26 1.66
CA GLN A 95 -5.02 8.52 1.36
C GLN A 95 -6.52 8.42 1.51
N VAL A 96 -7.13 7.33 1.03
CA VAL A 96 -8.57 7.10 1.19
C VAL A 96 -8.93 6.97 2.66
N LEU A 97 -8.14 6.23 3.44
CA LEU A 97 -8.36 6.11 4.88
C LEU A 97 -8.12 7.44 5.62
N ALA A 98 -7.15 8.25 5.20
CA ALA A 98 -6.93 9.58 5.77
C ALA A 98 -8.14 10.51 5.53
N LEU A 99 -8.69 10.53 4.31
CA LEU A 99 -9.89 11.32 4.00
C LEU A 99 -11.13 10.81 4.75
N GLN A 100 -11.28 9.49 4.89
CA GLN A 100 -12.34 8.89 5.69
C GLN A 100 -12.29 9.31 7.17
N ASN A 101 -11.11 9.66 7.69
CA ASN A 101 -10.93 10.05 9.09
C ASN A 101 -10.55 11.54 9.21
N ASN A 102 -11.02 12.38 8.29
CA ASN A 102 -10.68 13.78 8.29
C ASN A 102 -11.51 14.57 9.31
N ASP A 103 -10.86 15.16 10.31
CA ASP A 103 -11.47 16.21 11.12
C ASP A 103 -11.61 17.53 10.31
N PRO A 104 -12.83 18.07 10.13
CA PRO A 104 -13.05 19.32 9.39
C PRO A 104 -12.45 20.56 10.06
N ALA A 105 -12.16 20.53 11.36
CA ALA A 105 -11.52 21.62 12.08
C ALA A 105 -10.02 21.71 11.80
N THR A 106 -9.35 20.56 11.63
CA THR A 106 -7.88 20.50 11.46
C THR A 106 -7.44 20.18 10.03
N ASN A 107 -8.30 19.56 9.22
CA ASN A 107 -7.99 19.03 7.88
C ASN A 107 -6.81 18.04 7.87
N GLU A 108 -6.60 17.30 8.96
CA GLU A 108 -5.47 16.37 9.09
C GLU A 108 -5.48 15.24 8.05
N GLY A 109 -6.67 14.75 7.68
CA GLY A 109 -6.85 13.77 6.62
C GLY A 109 -6.46 14.33 5.25
N ILE A 110 -6.96 15.53 4.94
CA ILE A 110 -6.61 16.25 3.70
C ILE A 110 -5.11 16.59 3.67
N ASN A 111 -4.51 16.98 4.80
CA ASN A 111 -3.08 17.25 4.89
C ASN A 111 -2.27 15.99 4.59
N THR A 112 -2.64 14.84 5.14
CA THR A 112 -1.99 13.57 4.81
C THR A 112 -2.06 13.29 3.31
N THR A 113 -3.24 13.43 2.70
CA THR A 113 -3.39 13.26 1.24
C THR A 113 -2.52 14.23 0.44
N TRP A 114 -2.44 15.49 0.88
CA TRP A 114 -1.54 16.47 0.27
C TRP A 114 -0.06 16.06 0.35
N GLN A 115 0.37 15.44 1.46
CA GLN A 115 1.75 14.93 1.60
C GLN A 115 2.06 13.84 0.56
N PHE A 116 1.07 13.03 0.17
CA PHE A 116 1.20 11.98 -0.85
C PHE A 116 0.97 12.44 -2.30
N ALA A 117 0.53 13.68 -2.53
CA ALA A 117 0.41 14.24 -3.87
C ALA A 117 1.78 14.43 -4.53
N SER A 118 1.93 13.93 -5.76
CA SER A 118 3.16 14.07 -6.54
C SER A 118 3.49 15.55 -6.81
N PRO A 119 4.75 15.90 -7.11
CA PRO A 119 5.11 17.25 -7.56
C PRO A 119 4.26 17.74 -8.74
N SER A 120 3.97 16.87 -9.71
CA SER A 120 3.10 17.20 -10.86
C SER A 120 1.67 17.51 -10.43
N ASN A 121 1.09 16.69 -9.54
CA ASN A 121 -0.25 16.90 -9.00
C ASN A 121 -0.33 18.21 -8.18
N ARG A 122 0.66 18.49 -7.34
CA ARG A 122 0.76 19.76 -6.60
C ARG A 122 0.88 20.95 -7.54
N GLY A 123 1.61 20.81 -8.65
CA GLY A 123 1.70 21.83 -9.70
C GLY A 123 0.34 22.17 -10.32
N LEU A 124 -0.52 21.17 -10.53
CA LEU A 124 -1.86 21.35 -11.08
C LEU A 124 -2.86 21.91 -10.07
N THR A 125 -2.83 21.39 -8.83
CA THR A 125 -3.79 21.77 -7.78
C THR A 125 -3.43 23.10 -7.10
N GLY A 126 -2.16 23.52 -7.17
CA GLY A 126 -1.67 24.77 -6.58
C GLY A 126 -1.41 24.65 -5.08
N PRO A 127 -1.33 25.76 -4.32
CA PRO A 127 -1.02 25.71 -2.90
C PRO A 127 -2.03 24.89 -2.09
N TYR A 128 -1.61 24.43 -0.89
CA TYR A 128 -2.44 23.60 -0.01
C TYR A 128 -3.87 24.14 0.22
N SER A 129 -4.05 25.46 0.33
CA SER A 129 -5.39 26.06 0.47
C SER A 129 -6.31 25.79 -0.73
N ASN A 130 -5.77 25.76 -1.95
CA ASN A 130 -6.52 25.36 -3.13
C ASN A 130 -6.84 23.87 -3.10
N PHE A 131 -5.88 23.03 -2.68
CA PHE A 131 -6.11 21.60 -2.52
C PHE A 131 -7.24 21.29 -1.53
N VAL A 132 -7.25 21.95 -0.37
CA VAL A 132 -8.35 21.84 0.61
C VAL A 132 -9.69 22.21 -0.02
N ARG A 133 -9.75 23.31 -0.77
CA ARG A 133 -10.98 23.73 -1.47
C ARG A 133 -11.42 22.67 -2.50
N THR A 134 -10.49 22.17 -3.31
CA THR A 134 -10.75 21.13 -4.32
C THR A 134 -11.34 19.87 -3.69
N ILE A 135 -10.75 19.38 -2.60
CA ILE A 135 -11.28 18.19 -1.91
C ILE A 135 -12.69 18.47 -1.35
N ARG A 136 -12.89 19.61 -0.69
CA ARG A 136 -14.19 19.95 -0.08
C ARG A 136 -15.31 20.19 -1.09
N SER A 137 -15.02 20.61 -2.32
CA SER A 137 -16.05 20.90 -3.33
C SER A 137 -16.21 19.82 -4.39
N GLY A 138 -15.14 19.10 -4.72
CA GLY A 138 -15.11 18.14 -5.83
C GLY A 138 -15.00 16.68 -5.40
N PHE A 139 -14.59 16.43 -4.16
CA PHE A 139 -14.34 15.09 -3.63
C PHE A 139 -14.94 14.92 -2.22
N GLU A 140 -15.99 15.68 -1.91
CA GLU A 140 -16.68 15.64 -0.62
C GLU A 140 -17.13 14.23 -0.21
N PRO A 141 -17.61 13.34 -1.11
CA PRO A 141 -17.98 11.98 -0.73
C PRO A 141 -16.84 11.12 -0.16
N LEU A 142 -15.58 11.50 -0.36
CA LEU A 142 -14.44 10.82 0.28
C LEU A 142 -14.27 11.20 1.75
N LEU A 143 -14.76 12.38 2.14
CA LEU A 143 -14.62 12.89 3.50
C LEU A 143 -15.62 12.19 4.42
N ASN A 144 -15.11 11.55 5.47
CA ASN A 144 -15.94 10.85 6.45
C ASN A 144 -16.88 9.79 5.83
N ALA A 145 -16.45 9.18 4.71
CA ALA A 145 -17.18 8.10 4.05
C ALA A 145 -17.50 6.95 5.02
N THR A 146 -18.71 6.40 4.95
CA THR A 146 -19.15 5.30 5.82
C THR A 146 -18.69 3.93 5.31
N GLY A 147 -18.41 3.82 4.01
CA GLY A 147 -17.92 2.60 3.37
C GLY A 147 -16.93 2.88 2.23
N VAL A 148 -16.03 1.93 2.00
CA VAL A 148 -15.03 2.00 0.91
C VAL A 148 -14.87 0.61 0.31
N ARG A 149 -14.84 0.53 -1.03
CA ARG A 149 -14.50 -0.66 -1.81
C ARG A 149 -13.39 -0.32 -2.79
N TYR A 150 -12.40 -1.21 -2.88
CA TYR A 150 -11.29 -1.09 -3.81
C TYR A 150 -11.46 -2.09 -4.95
N GLY A 151 -11.26 -1.63 -6.18
CA GLY A 151 -11.12 -2.48 -7.35
C GLY A 151 -9.71 -3.10 -7.44
N PRO A 152 -9.48 -3.94 -8.47
CA PRO A 152 -8.15 -4.47 -8.74
C PRO A 152 -7.17 -3.32 -9.01
N LEU A 153 -5.95 -3.48 -8.51
CA LEU A 153 -4.85 -2.58 -8.82
C LEU A 153 -4.29 -2.98 -10.18
N ASP A 154 -4.40 -2.08 -11.16
CA ASP A 154 -3.77 -2.22 -12.46
C ASP A 154 -2.43 -1.48 -12.45
N ARG A 155 -1.36 -2.14 -12.90
CA ARG A 155 0.00 -1.57 -12.89
C ARG A 155 0.63 -1.72 -14.25
N ASP A 156 1.07 -0.60 -14.80
CA ASP A 156 1.85 -0.52 -16.03
C ASP A 156 3.15 0.24 -15.77
N GLY A 157 4.25 -0.52 -15.66
CA GLY A 157 5.58 0.02 -15.35
C GLY A 157 5.64 0.83 -14.04
N ASP A 158 5.81 2.13 -14.21
CA ASP A 158 5.92 3.14 -13.15
C ASP A 158 4.63 3.93 -12.93
N THR A 159 3.52 3.48 -13.52
CA THR A 159 2.17 3.97 -13.23
C THR A 159 1.32 2.83 -12.68
N ALA A 160 0.43 3.15 -11.75
CA ALA A 160 -0.60 2.23 -11.30
C ALA A 160 -1.92 2.97 -11.09
N SER A 161 -3.03 2.30 -11.37
CA SER A 161 -4.36 2.85 -11.11
C SER A 161 -5.25 1.86 -10.38
N GLN A 162 -6.10 2.38 -9.50
CA GLN A 162 -7.02 1.59 -8.70
C GLN A 162 -8.40 2.25 -8.65
N PRO A 163 -9.48 1.54 -9.03
CA PRO A 163 -10.84 2.01 -8.79
C PRO A 163 -11.13 2.05 -7.28
N VAL A 164 -11.77 3.12 -6.82
CA VAL A 164 -12.20 3.29 -5.42
C VAL A 164 -13.65 3.74 -5.42
N THR A 165 -14.53 2.95 -4.82
CA THR A 165 -15.93 3.28 -4.63
C THR A 165 -16.19 3.58 -3.16
N VAL A 166 -16.77 4.73 -2.87
CA VAL A 166 -17.11 5.16 -1.50
C VAL A 166 -18.61 5.28 -1.32
N VAL A 167 -19.06 5.10 -0.08
CA VAL A 167 -20.43 5.36 0.36
C VAL A 167 -20.37 6.52 1.35
N ASP A 168 -21.09 7.60 1.07
CA ASP A 168 -21.14 8.79 1.94
C ASP A 168 -22.06 8.58 3.15
N GLY A 169 -22.22 9.62 3.98
CA GLY A 169 -23.12 9.59 5.16
C GLY A 169 -24.61 9.48 4.80
N ASN A 170 -24.99 9.79 3.56
CA ASN A 170 -26.36 9.70 3.05
C ASN A 170 -26.65 8.35 2.37
N GLY A 171 -25.65 7.47 2.26
CA GLY A 171 -25.73 6.20 1.53
C GLY A 171 -25.50 6.33 0.02
N THR A 172 -25.11 7.50 -0.47
CA THR A 172 -24.79 7.72 -1.89
C THR A 172 -23.46 7.08 -2.24
N THR A 173 -23.42 6.35 -3.34
CA THR A 173 -22.21 5.69 -3.83
C THR A 173 -21.54 6.51 -4.93
N THR A 174 -20.24 6.79 -4.80
CA THR A 174 -19.42 7.49 -5.81
C THR A 174 -18.16 6.70 -6.11
N SER A 175 -17.79 6.58 -7.39
CA SER A 175 -16.59 5.85 -7.83
C SER A 175 -15.54 6.79 -8.43
N TYR A 176 -14.28 6.50 -8.13
CA TYR A 176 -13.11 7.24 -8.59
C TYR A 176 -12.08 6.28 -9.17
N GLN A 177 -11.30 6.75 -10.14
CA GLN A 177 -10.06 6.15 -10.56
C GLN A 177 -8.90 6.88 -9.87
N TRP A 178 -8.16 6.18 -9.03
CA TRP A 178 -6.99 6.72 -8.35
C TRP A 178 -5.73 6.36 -9.13
N THR A 179 -4.95 7.33 -9.57
CA THR A 179 -3.71 7.11 -10.32
C THR A 179 -2.50 7.55 -9.51
N VAL A 180 -1.54 6.65 -9.36
CA VAL A 180 -0.25 6.88 -8.71
C VAL A 180 0.88 6.62 -9.70
N GLU A 181 1.95 7.40 -9.56
CA GLU A 181 3.15 7.29 -10.38
C GLU A 181 4.37 7.17 -9.48
N LYS A 182 5.35 6.37 -9.89
CA LYS A 182 6.66 6.33 -9.26
C LYS A 182 7.47 7.52 -9.75
N GLN A 183 7.97 8.33 -8.82
CA GLN A 183 8.68 9.55 -9.18
C GLN A 183 10.11 9.23 -9.66
N SER A 184 10.55 9.97 -10.68
CA SER A 184 11.90 9.87 -11.26
C SER A 184 12.90 10.86 -10.69
N ASP A 185 12.42 11.91 -10.01
CA ASP A 185 13.25 13.04 -9.60
C ASP A 185 13.29 13.21 -8.07
N ALA A 186 14.44 13.68 -7.58
CA ALA A 186 14.60 14.08 -6.19
C ALA A 186 13.59 15.18 -5.79
N PRO A 187 13.12 15.22 -4.52
CA PRO A 187 13.53 14.36 -3.41
C PRO A 187 12.74 13.05 -3.30
N TYR A 188 11.86 12.75 -4.25
CA TYR A 188 10.93 11.63 -4.18
C TYR A 188 11.31 10.47 -5.11
N GLU A 189 12.50 10.49 -5.70
CA GLU A 189 12.98 9.45 -6.61
C GLU A 189 12.74 8.04 -6.04
N GLY A 190 12.02 7.22 -6.80
CA GLY A 190 11.64 5.86 -6.43
C GLY A 190 10.36 5.73 -5.59
N CYS A 191 9.77 6.83 -5.11
CA CYS A 191 8.56 6.81 -4.31
C CYS A 191 7.30 6.81 -5.18
N TRP A 192 6.29 6.02 -4.80
CA TRP A 192 4.95 6.11 -5.37
C TRP A 192 4.18 7.28 -4.76
N MET A 193 3.59 8.13 -5.61
CA MET A 193 2.83 9.32 -5.21
C MET A 193 1.60 9.50 -6.10
N THR A 194 0.56 10.17 -5.60
CA THR A 194 -0.68 10.38 -6.37
C THR A 194 -0.46 11.39 -7.48
N ALA A 195 -0.62 10.92 -8.72
CA ALA A 195 -0.61 11.78 -9.91
C ALA A 195 -1.99 12.40 -10.16
N GLY A 196 -3.07 11.69 -9.85
CA GLY A 196 -4.43 12.23 -10.01
C GLY A 196 -5.53 11.33 -9.47
N VAL A 197 -6.72 11.91 -9.34
CA VAL A 197 -7.98 11.22 -9.03
C VAL A 197 -9.05 11.79 -9.96
N ALA A 198 -9.79 10.91 -10.62
CA ALA A 198 -10.87 11.28 -11.52
C ALA A 198 -12.13 10.47 -11.23
N PRO A 199 -13.35 10.95 -11.54
CA PRO A 199 -14.53 10.10 -11.56
C PRO A 199 -14.31 8.88 -12.47
N ALA A 200 -14.74 7.71 -12.01
CA ALA A 200 -14.68 6.45 -12.78
C ALA A 200 -15.88 6.28 -13.72
#